data_AF-A0A0F3LDA7-F1
#
_entry.id   AF-A0A0F3LDA7-F1
#
_cell.length_a   1.000
_cell.length_b   1.000
_cell.length_c   1.000
_cell.angle_alpha   90.00
_cell.angle_beta   90.00
_cell.angle_gamma   90.00
#
_symmetry.space_group_name_H-M   'P 1'
#
loop_
_entity.id
_entity.type
_entity.pdbx_description
1 polymer ?
#
loop_
_entity_poly.entity_id
_entity_poly.type
_entity_poly.pdbx_seq_one_letter_code
_entity_poly.pdbx_strand_id
1 'polypeptide(L)'
;MNTNRAKGMAMSVIALMLLAQPAAAGPVINIMGRVATVCRVSLAGGSPRVAENGKRDLGRLTELCNNVDGYRLVLLHPAGLEDAAVMVDGQRIPIASDSTRTVIVDSDHADYRDRNLTLLVADNTLAVPVNIEAQPKGMIF
;
A
#
# COMPACT_ATOMS: atom_id res chain seq x y z
N MET A 1 35.61 -4.93 95.62
CA MET A 1 35.21 -3.52 95.37
C MET A 1 36.13 -2.94 94.32
N ASN A 2 35.60 -2.65 93.13
CA ASN A 2 36.00 -1.50 92.30
C ASN A 2 35.03 -1.37 91.13
N THR A 3 34.01 -0.57 91.36
CA THR A 3 33.15 0.04 90.35
C THR A 3 33.96 1.04 89.53
N ASN A 4 33.84 1.01 88.20
CA ASN A 4 34.07 2.21 87.41
C ASN A 4 33.08 2.36 86.27
N ARG A 5 32.58 3.58 86.19
CA ARG A 5 31.42 4.07 85.43
C ARG A 5 31.72 4.26 83.94
N ALA A 6 30.66 4.02 83.16
CA ALA A 6 30.12 4.82 82.06
C ALA A 6 31.08 5.33 80.96
N LYS A 7 30.69 5.06 79.71
CA LYS A 7 30.31 6.09 78.74
C LYS A 7 29.65 5.44 77.52
N GLY A 8 28.43 5.89 77.24
CA GLY A 8 27.74 5.56 76.00
C GLY A 8 28.46 6.20 74.81
N MET A 9 28.34 5.55 73.66
CA MET A 9 28.66 6.15 72.37
C MET A 9 27.65 5.60 71.37
N ALA A 10 26.65 6.42 71.06
CA ALA A 10 25.70 6.18 69.99
C ALA A 10 26.48 6.24 68.65
N MET A 11 26.60 5.13 67.95
CA MET A 11 27.07 5.13 66.56
C MET A 11 25.88 5.42 65.65
N SER A 12 25.91 6.62 65.07
CA SER A 12 25.00 7.09 64.04
C SER A 12 25.18 6.26 62.76
N VAL A 13 24.13 5.57 62.32
CA VAL A 13 24.09 4.91 61.00
C VAL A 13 23.77 5.97 59.96
N ILE A 14 24.78 6.42 59.20
CA ILE A 14 24.57 7.26 58.03
C ILE A 14 24.22 6.33 56.86
N ALA A 15 22.93 6.16 56.61
CA ALA A 15 22.45 5.50 55.39
C ALA A 15 22.68 6.44 54.20
N LEU A 16 23.69 6.13 53.38
CA LEU A 16 23.96 6.84 52.14
C LEU A 16 22.92 6.39 51.08
N MET A 17 21.75 7.04 51.06
CA MET A 17 20.80 6.88 49.95
C MET A 17 21.38 7.57 48.72
N LEU A 18 22.01 6.81 47.81
CA LEU A 18 22.26 7.27 46.45
C LEU A 18 20.91 7.44 45.75
N LEU A 19 20.43 8.68 45.65
CA LEU A 19 19.36 9.02 44.73
C LEU A 19 19.92 8.91 43.31
N ALA A 20 19.54 7.86 42.59
CA ALA A 20 19.76 7.78 41.15
C ALA A 20 19.04 8.98 40.51
N GLN A 21 19.81 9.96 40.04
CA GLN A 21 19.25 11.11 39.33
C GLN A 21 18.65 10.59 38.01
N PRO A 22 17.39 10.92 37.67
CA PRO A 22 16.86 10.58 36.36
C PRO A 22 17.75 11.27 35.32
N ALA A 23 18.29 10.49 34.39
CA ALA A 23 19.04 11.04 33.26
C ALA A 23 18.18 12.12 32.60
N ALA A 24 18.69 13.35 32.50
CA ALA A 24 17.99 14.43 31.84
C ALA A 24 17.61 13.96 30.43
N ALA A 25 16.31 13.89 30.15
CA ALA A 25 15.82 13.56 28.81
C ALA A 25 16.41 14.60 27.85
N GLY A 26 17.24 14.14 26.91
CA GLY A 26 17.86 15.00 25.91
C GLY A 26 16.80 15.72 25.05
N PRO A 27 17.17 16.79 24.34
CA PRO A 27 16.24 17.52 23.49
C PRO A 27 15.61 16.59 22.44
N VAL A 28 14.28 16.58 22.36
CA VAL A 28 13.54 15.84 21.33
C VAL A 28 13.44 16.71 20.08
N ILE A 29 14.03 16.25 18.97
CA ILE A 29 13.90 16.89 17.65
C ILE A 29 12.78 16.19 16.88
N ASN A 30 11.70 16.91 16.58
CA ASN A 30 10.64 16.43 15.70
C ASN A 30 10.91 16.90 14.27
N ILE A 31 11.15 15.96 13.36
CA ILE A 31 11.31 16.23 11.92
C ILE A 31 10.02 15.82 11.21
N MET A 32 9.42 16.75 10.45
CA MET A 32 8.25 16.48 9.63
C MET A 32 8.55 16.78 8.15
N GLY A 33 8.18 15.86 7.27
CA GLY A 33 8.23 16.04 5.83
C GLY A 33 6.86 15.76 5.20
N ARG A 34 6.51 16.47 4.13
CA ARG A 34 5.35 16.17 3.28
C ARG A 34 5.86 15.66 1.94
N VAL A 35 5.37 14.51 1.51
CA VAL A 35 5.67 13.91 0.20
C VAL A 35 4.39 13.88 -0.62
N ALA A 36 4.51 14.18 -1.92
CA ALA A 36 3.38 14.12 -2.82
C ALA A 36 2.87 12.68 -2.95
N THR A 37 1.56 12.53 -3.10
CA THR A 37 0.97 11.23 -3.43
C THR A 37 1.25 10.89 -4.88
N VAL A 38 1.87 9.75 -5.12
CA VAL A 38 2.22 9.24 -6.45
C VAL A 38 1.56 7.89 -6.62
N CYS A 39 0.60 7.81 -7.54
CA CYS A 39 0.03 6.56 -8.01
C CYS A 39 0.11 6.54 -9.53
N ARG A 40 0.90 5.60 -10.06
CA ARG A 40 1.25 5.49 -11.47
C ARG A 40 1.04 4.05 -11.91
N VAL A 41 0.61 3.91 -13.15
CA VAL A 41 0.54 2.64 -13.85
C VAL A 41 1.17 2.80 -15.22
N SER A 42 1.86 1.77 -15.66
CA SER A 42 2.33 1.66 -17.05
C SER A 42 2.06 0.26 -17.56
N LEU A 43 1.66 0.16 -18.82
CA LEU A 43 1.46 -1.10 -19.51
C LEU A 43 2.55 -1.24 -20.58
N ALA A 44 3.25 -2.36 -20.58
CA ALA A 44 4.30 -2.65 -21.53
C ALA A 44 4.12 -4.02 -22.18
N GLY A 45 4.47 -4.12 -23.46
CA GLY A 45 4.32 -5.34 -24.25
C GLY A 45 2.86 -5.55 -24.70
N GLY A 46 2.43 -6.81 -24.67
CA GLY A 46 1.12 -7.24 -25.16
C GLY A 46 1.12 -7.55 -26.66
N SER A 47 0.05 -8.21 -27.09
CA SER A 47 -0.18 -8.57 -28.49
C SER A 47 -1.27 -7.67 -29.09
N PRO A 48 -1.05 -7.09 -30.28
CA PRO A 48 -2.13 -6.40 -31.00
C PRO A 48 -3.17 -7.39 -31.53
N ARG A 49 -2.83 -8.69 -31.62
CA ARG A 49 -3.71 -9.74 -32.15
C ARG A 49 -4.56 -10.34 -31.04
N VAL A 50 -5.86 -10.47 -31.32
CA VAL A 50 -6.77 -11.31 -30.55
C VAL A 50 -6.57 -12.75 -31.02
N ALA A 51 -6.37 -13.67 -30.07
CA ALA A 51 -6.32 -15.10 -30.34
C ALA A 51 -7.72 -15.62 -30.72
N GLU A 52 -7.77 -16.77 -31.40
CA GLU A 52 -9.04 -17.35 -31.89
C GLU A 52 -10.10 -17.53 -30.79
N ASN A 53 -9.66 -17.73 -29.55
CA ASN A 53 -10.51 -17.88 -28.36
C ASN A 53 -10.94 -16.54 -27.72
N GLY A 54 -10.82 -15.41 -28.43
CA GLY A 54 -11.23 -14.09 -27.93
C GLY A 54 -10.28 -13.48 -26.89
N LYS A 55 -9.11 -14.11 -26.66
CA LYS A 55 -8.10 -13.61 -25.72
C LYS A 55 -7.18 -12.62 -26.39
N ARG A 56 -7.00 -11.45 -25.80
CA ARG A 56 -5.99 -10.48 -26.20
C ARG A 56 -5.06 -10.23 -25.03
N ASP A 57 -3.79 -10.57 -25.21
CA ASP A 57 -2.75 -10.24 -24.24
C ASP A 57 -2.53 -8.72 -24.23
N LEU A 58 -2.79 -8.07 -23.09
CA LEU A 58 -2.55 -6.65 -22.91
C LEU A 58 -1.11 -6.37 -22.43
N GLY A 59 -0.38 -7.41 -22.03
CA GLY A 59 1.01 -7.33 -21.57
C GLY A 59 1.15 -7.24 -20.07
N ARG A 60 2.26 -6.65 -19.64
CA ARG A 60 2.64 -6.50 -18.23
C ARG A 60 2.27 -5.11 -17.74
N LEU A 61 1.42 -5.05 -16.72
CA LEU A 61 1.10 -3.84 -15.98
C LEU A 61 2.08 -3.70 -14.82
N THR A 62 2.73 -2.54 -14.71
CA THR A 62 3.49 -2.16 -13.52
C THR A 62 2.71 -1.09 -12.79
N GLU A 63 2.40 -1.31 -11.51
CA GLU A 63 1.75 -0.34 -10.62
C GLU A 63 2.72 0.11 -9.53
N LEU A 64 2.66 1.41 -9.22
CA LEU A 64 3.34 2.03 -8.09
C LEU A 64 2.36 2.98 -7.43
N CYS A 65 2.02 2.79 -6.18
CA CYS A 65 1.25 3.77 -5.43
C CYS A 65 1.75 3.88 -3.98
N ASN A 66 2.08 5.09 -3.55
CA ASN A 66 2.60 5.36 -2.21
C ASN A 66 1.52 5.81 -1.20
N ASN A 67 0.25 5.68 -1.53
CA ASN A 67 -0.83 6.13 -0.66
C ASN A 67 -1.14 5.09 0.43
N VAL A 68 -1.11 5.53 1.68
CA VAL A 68 -1.36 4.71 2.87
C VAL A 68 -2.80 4.23 2.98
N ASP A 69 -3.75 4.98 2.42
CA ASP A 69 -5.16 4.57 2.37
C ASP A 69 -5.44 3.57 1.22
N GLY A 70 -4.40 3.26 0.43
CA GLY A 70 -4.45 2.37 -0.72
C GLY A 70 -4.91 3.06 -2.01
N TYR A 71 -5.32 2.24 -2.99
CA TYR A 71 -5.68 2.69 -4.33
C TYR A 71 -6.60 1.72 -5.06
N ARG A 72 -7.17 2.19 -6.16
CA ARG A 72 -7.87 1.35 -7.14
C ARG A 72 -7.19 1.45 -8.49
N LEU A 73 -7.15 0.34 -9.22
CA LEU A 73 -6.94 0.38 -10.66
C LEU A 73 -8.29 0.27 -11.35
N VAL A 74 -8.59 1.24 -12.19
CA VAL A 74 -9.84 1.31 -12.95
C VAL A 74 -9.54 1.11 -14.41
N LEU A 75 -10.10 0.06 -14.99
CA LEU A 75 -10.12 -0.15 -16.42
C LEU A 75 -11.19 0.74 -17.04
N LEU A 76 -10.79 1.58 -17.98
CA LEU A 76 -11.67 2.34 -18.85
C LEU A 76 -11.91 1.54 -20.12
N HIS A 77 -13.18 1.41 -20.50
CA HIS A 77 -13.60 0.66 -21.66
C HIS A 77 -14.90 1.25 -22.25
N PRO A 78 -15.25 0.95 -23.50
CA PRO A 78 -16.58 1.22 -24.04
C PRO A 78 -17.67 0.51 -23.24
N ALA A 79 -18.86 1.10 -23.17
CA ALA A 79 -20.06 0.39 -22.71
C ALA A 79 -20.54 -0.62 -23.77
N GLY A 80 -21.42 -1.55 -23.38
CA GLY A 80 -22.00 -2.57 -24.25
C GLY A 80 -21.08 -3.76 -24.55
N LEU A 81 -20.02 -3.94 -23.76
CA LEU A 81 -19.14 -5.11 -23.86
C LEU A 81 -19.78 -6.32 -23.16
N GLU A 82 -20.66 -7.01 -23.87
CA GLU A 82 -21.31 -8.24 -23.39
C GLU A 82 -20.30 -9.40 -23.25
N ASP A 83 -20.46 -10.20 -22.19
CA ASP A 83 -19.61 -11.35 -21.86
C ASP A 83 -18.09 -11.07 -21.79
N ALA A 84 -17.71 -9.80 -21.64
CA ALA A 84 -16.33 -9.37 -21.58
C ALA A 84 -15.75 -9.48 -20.15
N ALA A 85 -14.45 -9.75 -20.07
CA ALA A 85 -13.73 -9.81 -18.81
C ALA A 85 -12.28 -9.41 -18.99
N VAL A 86 -11.64 -8.96 -17.91
CA VAL A 86 -10.19 -8.86 -17.82
C VAL A 86 -9.67 -9.94 -16.87
N MET A 87 -8.58 -10.58 -17.26
CA MET A 87 -7.82 -11.45 -16.38
C MET A 87 -6.69 -10.64 -15.76
N VAL A 88 -6.66 -10.55 -14.44
CA VAL A 88 -5.58 -9.92 -13.67
C VAL A 88 -4.87 -11.01 -12.89
N ASP A 89 -3.62 -11.32 -13.24
CA ASP A 89 -2.84 -12.40 -12.61
C ASP A 89 -3.57 -13.76 -12.61
N GLY A 90 -4.38 -14.01 -13.65
CA GLY A 90 -5.18 -15.23 -13.78
C GLY A 90 -6.53 -15.20 -13.06
N GLN A 91 -6.86 -14.12 -12.34
CA GLN A 91 -8.19 -13.90 -11.79
C GLN A 91 -9.10 -13.23 -12.81
N ARG A 92 -10.28 -13.82 -13.06
CA ARG A 92 -11.29 -13.26 -13.96
C ARG A 92 -12.08 -12.16 -13.26
N ILE A 93 -12.12 -10.99 -13.87
CA ILE A 93 -12.90 -9.83 -13.44
C ILE A 93 -13.87 -9.47 -14.58
N PRO A 94 -15.19 -9.65 -14.38
CA PRO A 94 -16.18 -9.25 -15.37
C PRO A 94 -16.09 -7.75 -15.66
N ILE A 95 -16.18 -7.38 -16.94
CA ILE A 95 -16.31 -5.98 -17.35
C ILE A 95 -17.78 -5.60 -17.27
N ALA A 96 -18.09 -4.49 -16.61
CA ALA A 96 -19.46 -4.01 -16.48
C ALA A 96 -19.99 -3.54 -17.84
N SER A 97 -20.97 -4.25 -18.42
CA SER A 97 -21.49 -3.91 -19.76
C SER A 97 -22.30 -2.61 -19.77
N ASP A 98 -22.85 -2.19 -18.63
CA ASP A 98 -23.66 -0.98 -18.44
C ASP A 98 -22.85 0.27 -18.05
N SER A 99 -21.53 0.15 -17.97
CA SER A 99 -20.61 1.20 -17.53
C SER A 99 -19.46 1.39 -18.53
N THR A 100 -18.73 2.48 -18.40
CA THR A 100 -17.47 2.72 -19.12
C THR A 100 -16.23 2.52 -18.23
N ARG A 101 -16.45 2.05 -17.00
CA ARG A 101 -15.45 1.92 -15.95
C ARG A 101 -15.67 0.63 -15.15
N THR A 102 -14.61 -0.14 -14.97
CA THR A 102 -14.59 -1.35 -14.13
C THR A 102 -13.40 -1.28 -13.17
N VAL A 103 -13.61 -1.52 -11.87
CA VAL A 103 -12.51 -1.64 -10.90
C VAL A 103 -11.88 -3.02 -11.06
N ILE A 104 -10.58 -3.08 -11.35
CA ILE A 104 -9.85 -4.33 -11.62
C ILE A 104 -8.82 -4.68 -10.54
N VAL A 105 -8.45 -3.69 -9.72
CA VAL A 105 -7.68 -3.89 -8.49
C VAL A 105 -8.23 -2.92 -7.46
N ASP A 106 -8.41 -3.39 -6.23
CA ASP A 106 -8.76 -2.57 -5.08
C ASP A 106 -7.80 -2.94 -3.94
N SER A 107 -6.77 -2.11 -3.71
CA SER A 107 -5.74 -2.31 -2.70
C SER A 107 -5.97 -1.39 -1.52
N ASP A 108 -5.83 -1.90 -0.30
CA ASP A 108 -5.93 -1.15 0.96
C ASP A 108 -4.58 -0.69 1.52
N HIS A 109 -3.51 -0.84 0.74
CA HIS A 109 -2.16 -0.43 1.11
C HIS A 109 -1.38 0.16 -0.08
N ALA A 110 -0.31 0.88 0.24
CA ALA A 110 0.70 1.27 -0.73
C ALA A 110 1.43 0.03 -1.26
N ASP A 111 1.67 -0.06 -2.56
CA ASP A 111 2.31 -1.22 -3.17
C ASP A 111 3.09 -0.85 -4.45
N TYR A 112 4.03 -1.72 -4.80
CA TYR A 112 4.70 -1.76 -6.10
C TYR A 112 4.62 -3.19 -6.65
N ARG A 113 3.93 -3.36 -7.78
CA ARG A 113 3.61 -4.69 -8.27
C ARG A 113 3.58 -4.78 -9.79
N ASP A 114 4.00 -5.93 -10.29
CA ASP A 114 3.83 -6.31 -11.68
C ASP A 114 2.69 -7.31 -11.82
N ARG A 115 1.84 -7.10 -12.84
CA ARG A 115 0.66 -7.92 -13.10
C ARG A 115 0.56 -8.30 -14.57
N ASN A 116 0.10 -9.51 -14.84
CA ASN A 116 -0.26 -9.91 -16.20
C ASN A 116 -1.71 -9.54 -16.49
N LEU A 117 -1.96 -8.91 -17.64
CA LEU A 117 -3.29 -8.54 -18.07
C LEU A 117 -3.68 -9.23 -19.37
N THR A 118 -4.87 -9.82 -19.40
CA THR A 118 -5.46 -10.36 -20.63
C THR A 118 -6.90 -9.89 -20.73
N LEU A 119 -7.28 -9.33 -21.88
CA LEU A 119 -8.66 -9.01 -22.19
C LEU A 119 -9.34 -10.23 -22.81
N LEU A 120 -10.55 -10.52 -22.37
CA LEU A 120 -11.44 -11.54 -22.92
C LEU A 120 -12.63 -10.83 -23.53
N VAL A 121 -12.83 -11.00 -24.83
CA VAL A 121 -13.99 -10.48 -25.57
C VAL A 121 -14.62 -11.60 -26.37
N ALA A 122 -15.95 -11.63 -26.43
CA ALA A 122 -16.68 -12.65 -27.18
C ALA A 122 -16.43 -12.53 -28.69
N ASP A 123 -16.35 -11.31 -29.20
CA ASP A 123 -16.03 -11.01 -30.60
C ASP A 123 -14.53 -10.74 -30.76
N ASN A 124 -13.84 -11.66 -31.42
CA ASN A 124 -12.41 -11.58 -31.67
C ASN A 124 -12.00 -10.62 -32.80
N THR A 125 -12.98 -10.03 -33.50
CA THR A 125 -12.76 -9.03 -34.56
C THR A 125 -12.80 -7.59 -34.03
N LEU A 126 -13.36 -7.38 -32.84
CA LEU A 126 -13.51 -6.07 -32.23
C LEU A 126 -12.18 -5.58 -31.60
N ALA A 127 -11.62 -4.53 -32.18
CA ALA A 127 -10.56 -3.77 -31.55
C ALA A 127 -11.13 -2.92 -30.40
N VAL A 128 -11.10 -3.45 -29.18
CA VAL A 128 -11.58 -2.73 -28.00
C VAL A 128 -10.48 -1.79 -27.46
N PRO A 129 -10.69 -0.46 -27.48
CA PRO A 129 -9.78 0.47 -26.81
C PRO A 129 -9.96 0.33 -25.30
N VAL A 130 -8.85 0.16 -24.58
CA VAL A 130 -8.85 0.12 -23.11
C VAL A 130 -7.75 1.03 -22.58
N ASN A 131 -8.00 1.64 -21.43
CA ASN A 131 -7.01 2.40 -20.68
C ASN A 131 -7.11 2.04 -19.19
N ILE A 132 -6.06 2.29 -18.41
CA ILE A 132 -6.05 1.99 -16.98
C ILE A 132 -5.66 3.25 -16.22
N GLU A 133 -6.47 3.60 -15.21
CA GLU A 133 -6.22 4.71 -14.30
C GLU A 133 -5.92 4.17 -12.90
N ALA A 134 -4.86 4.69 -12.28
CA ALA A 134 -4.62 4.51 -10.85
C ALA A 134 -5.31 5.62 -10.07
N GLN A 135 -6.17 5.25 -9.13
CA GLN A 135 -6.94 6.17 -8.30
C GLN A 135 -6.51 6.00 -6.83
N PRO A 136 -5.72 6.92 -6.26
CA PRO A 136 -5.44 6.93 -4.83
C PRO A 136 -6.74 7.07 -4.02
N LYS A 137 -6.79 6.43 -2.86
CA LYS A 137 -7.91 6.57 -1.91
C LYS A 137 -7.61 7.64 -0.87
N GLY A 138 -8.65 8.08 -0.17
CA GLY A 138 -8.49 8.94 1.01
C GLY A 138 -7.78 10.26 0.70
N MET A 139 -6.86 10.66 1.58
CA MET A 139 -6.17 11.95 1.45
C MET A 139 -5.08 11.89 0.37
N ILE A 140 -5.01 12.95 -0.44
CA ILE A 140 -4.00 13.14 -1.49
C ILE A 140 -3.26 14.44 -1.17
N PHE A 141 -1.93 14.37 -1.20
CA PHE A 141 -1.03 15.49 -0.89
C PHE A 141 -0.22 15.92 -2.12
#